data_AF-A0ABD5W5B4-F1
#
_entry.id   AF-A0ABD5W5B4-F1
#
_cell.length_a   1.000
_cell.length_b   1.000
_cell.length_c   1.000
_cell.angle_alpha   90.00
_cell.angle_beta   90.00
_cell.angle_gamma   90.00
#
_symmetry.space_group_name_H-M   'P 1'
#
loop_
_entity.id
_entity.type
_entity.pdbx_description
1 polymer ?
#
loop_
_entity_poly.entity_id
_entity_poly.type
_entity_poly.pdbx_seq_one_letter_code
_entity_poly.pdbx_strand_id
1 'polypeptide(L)'
;MEPPRDVLAQFLDEIHDDLGDTDIETIQNRIEAFQNEYDLQIPEGGIAIGVHIDIWSYDYKDDIYFLVRGYDSITTGFEEVVVDHVYSLVSATTEGAAERASQMRDEPPTVTEESYESMETDIDIQIHADVYYHRIRAFCDENQTGQVTQPSKSDIIEAVGSVIPDNERP
;
A
#
# COMPACT_ATOMS: atom_id res chain seq x y z
N MET A 1 -13.70 -2.51 -21.40
CA MET A 1 -14.22 -3.89 -21.20
C MET A 1 -13.14 -4.63 -20.45
N GLU A 2 -13.38 -5.08 -19.21
CA GLU A 2 -12.31 -5.69 -18.42
C GLU A 2 -11.70 -6.92 -19.14
N PRO A 3 -10.35 -7.04 -19.18
CA PRO A 3 -9.69 -8.16 -19.81
C PRO A 3 -10.03 -9.46 -19.07
N PRO A 4 -10.20 -10.59 -19.79
CA PRO A 4 -10.20 -11.90 -19.15
C PRO A 4 -8.92 -12.09 -18.34
N ARG A 5 -9.03 -12.74 -17.17
CA ARG A 5 -7.88 -12.97 -16.27
C ARG A 5 -6.68 -13.62 -16.96
N ASP A 6 -6.92 -14.57 -17.85
CA ASP A 6 -5.87 -15.28 -18.57
C ASP A 6 -5.10 -14.36 -19.53
N VAL A 7 -5.78 -13.36 -20.10
CA VAL A 7 -5.19 -12.36 -21.00
C VAL A 7 -4.35 -11.35 -20.22
N LEU A 8 -4.86 -10.89 -19.06
CA LEU A 8 -4.09 -10.02 -18.17
C LEU A 8 -2.84 -10.72 -17.63
N ALA A 9 -2.97 -11.98 -17.20
CA ALA A 9 -1.84 -12.76 -16.71
C ALA A 9 -0.77 -12.95 -17.79
N GLN A 10 -1.17 -13.29 -19.01
CA GLN A 10 -0.25 -13.44 -20.13
C GLN A 10 0.46 -12.11 -20.46
N PHE A 11 -0.26 -11.00 -20.47
CA PHE A 11 0.32 -9.69 -20.70
C PHE A 11 1.38 -9.33 -19.65
N LEU A 12 1.09 -9.58 -18.36
CA LEU A 12 2.04 -9.33 -17.28
C LEU A 12 3.28 -10.22 -17.36
N ASP A 13 3.12 -11.48 -17.76
CA ASP A 13 4.23 -12.44 -17.96
C ASP A 13 5.15 -11.96 -19.10
N GLU A 14 4.57 -11.51 -20.22
CA GLU A 14 5.34 -10.94 -21.34
C GLU A 14 6.10 -9.67 -20.94
N ILE A 15 5.48 -8.77 -20.17
CA ILE A 15 6.17 -7.58 -19.65
C ILE A 15 7.29 -7.96 -18.69
N HIS A 16 7.08 -8.98 -17.84
CA HIS A 16 8.09 -9.46 -16.92
C HIS A 16 9.32 -10.04 -17.63
N ASP A 17 9.11 -10.85 -18.67
CA ASP A 17 10.17 -11.40 -19.50
C ASP A 17 10.94 -10.29 -20.23
N ASP A 18 10.25 -9.25 -20.69
CA ASP A 18 10.85 -8.16 -21.48
C ASP A 18 11.61 -7.12 -20.64
N LEU A 19 11.36 -7.03 -19.33
CA LEU A 19 12.03 -6.07 -18.43
C LEU A 19 13.56 -6.25 -18.36
N GLY A 20 14.09 -7.41 -18.76
CA GLY A 20 15.54 -7.66 -18.81
C GLY A 20 16.23 -7.29 -20.13
N ASP A 21 15.49 -7.29 -21.25
CA ASP A 21 16.06 -7.28 -22.60
C ASP A 21 15.52 -6.15 -23.51
N THR A 22 14.51 -5.41 -23.07
CA THR A 22 13.80 -4.42 -23.90
C THR A 22 13.87 -3.00 -23.31
N ASP A 23 13.96 -1.99 -24.18
CA ASP A 23 13.91 -0.58 -23.79
C ASP A 23 12.60 -0.23 -23.05
N ILE A 24 12.73 0.52 -21.94
CA ILE A 24 11.62 0.94 -21.08
C ILE A 24 10.50 1.64 -21.87
N GLU A 25 10.85 2.45 -22.86
CA GLU A 25 9.89 3.16 -23.72
C GLU A 25 9.02 2.17 -24.55
N THR A 26 9.58 1.04 -24.96
CA THR A 26 8.81 0.01 -25.70
C THR A 26 7.84 -0.71 -24.77
N ILE A 27 8.28 -1.00 -23.53
CA ILE A 27 7.44 -1.59 -22.48
C ILE A 27 6.27 -0.65 -22.14
N GLN A 28 6.55 0.63 -21.95
CA GLN A 28 5.53 1.65 -21.69
C GLN A 28 4.50 1.75 -22.81
N ASN A 29 4.94 1.80 -24.07
CA ASN A 29 4.02 1.81 -25.22
C ASN A 29 3.12 0.55 -25.28
N ARG A 30 3.63 -0.62 -24.88
CA ARG A 30 2.82 -1.85 -24.82
C ARG A 30 1.81 -1.81 -23.69
N ILE A 31 2.18 -1.29 -22.53
CA ILE A 31 1.27 -1.07 -21.40
C ILE A 31 0.16 -0.10 -21.79
N GLU A 32 0.48 1.04 -22.39
CA GLU A 32 -0.52 2.00 -22.87
C GLU A 32 -1.43 1.40 -23.96
N ALA A 33 -0.89 0.62 -24.88
CA ALA A 33 -1.69 -0.03 -25.93
C ALA A 33 -2.67 -1.05 -25.33
N PHE A 34 -2.21 -1.87 -24.39
CA PHE A 34 -3.05 -2.84 -23.68
C PHE A 34 -4.14 -2.14 -22.85
N GLN A 35 -3.78 -1.03 -22.19
CA GLN A 35 -4.73 -0.22 -21.46
C GLN A 35 -5.84 0.35 -22.34
N ASN A 36 -5.47 0.93 -23.49
CA ASN A 36 -6.41 1.46 -24.46
C ASN A 36 -7.31 0.37 -25.08
N GLU A 37 -6.78 -0.83 -25.34
CA GLU A 37 -7.56 -1.95 -25.92
C GLU A 37 -8.69 -2.38 -24.99
N TYR A 38 -8.39 -2.50 -23.70
CA TYR A 38 -9.35 -2.97 -22.70
C TYR A 38 -10.12 -1.84 -22.00
N ASP A 39 -9.89 -0.58 -22.38
CA ASP A 39 -10.38 0.59 -21.64
C ASP A 39 -10.05 0.43 -20.14
N LEU A 40 -8.86 -0.12 -19.87
CA LEU A 40 -8.28 -0.15 -18.54
C LEU A 40 -7.81 1.26 -18.28
N GLN A 41 -8.70 2.06 -17.75
CA GLN A 41 -8.29 3.28 -17.10
C GLN A 41 -7.44 2.83 -15.90
N ILE A 42 -6.12 2.98 -15.97
CA ILE A 42 -5.44 3.48 -14.76
C ILE A 42 -6.20 4.76 -14.50
N PRO A 43 -6.88 4.90 -13.35
CA PRO A 43 -7.57 6.13 -13.06
C PRO A 43 -6.58 7.29 -13.27
N GLU A 44 -6.73 8.01 -14.39
CA GLU A 44 -5.98 9.23 -14.65
C GLU A 44 -6.65 10.26 -13.75
N GLY A 45 -6.11 10.38 -12.56
CA GLY A 45 -6.77 11.06 -11.45
C GLY A 45 -7.12 10.10 -10.32
N GLY A 46 -7.11 10.64 -9.11
CA GLY A 46 -7.11 9.87 -7.87
C GLY A 46 -5.83 10.17 -7.09
N ILE A 47 -5.91 9.97 -5.78
CA ILE A 47 -4.89 10.39 -4.84
C ILE A 47 -3.79 9.33 -4.79
N ALA A 48 -2.54 9.74 -4.90
CA ALA A 48 -1.37 8.92 -4.64
C ALA A 48 -1.08 8.94 -3.14
N ILE A 49 -1.31 7.80 -2.49
CA ILE A 49 -1.17 7.63 -1.04
C ILE A 49 0.08 6.78 -0.81
N GLY A 50 1.08 7.36 -0.16
CA GLY A 50 2.19 6.62 0.43
C GLY A 50 1.77 6.10 1.80
N VAL A 51 1.97 4.81 2.06
CA VAL A 51 1.83 4.28 3.42
C VAL A 51 3.10 3.56 3.85
N HIS A 52 3.71 4.05 4.91
CA HIS A 52 4.85 3.42 5.59
C HIS A 52 4.37 2.73 6.86
N ILE A 53 4.60 1.43 7.00
CA ILE A 53 4.34 0.69 8.23
C ILE A 53 5.68 0.36 8.88
N ASP A 54 5.95 0.95 10.03
CA ASP A 54 7.10 0.61 10.86
C ASP A 54 6.69 -0.40 11.94
N ILE A 55 7.39 -1.53 11.97
CA ILE A 55 7.01 -2.71 12.74
C ILE A 55 7.95 -2.86 13.93
N TRP A 56 7.37 -2.95 15.12
CA TRP A 56 8.09 -3.31 16.35
C TRP A 56 7.52 -4.56 16.99
N SER A 57 8.38 -5.55 17.13
CA SER A 57 8.20 -6.73 17.95
C SER A 57 9.45 -6.91 18.82
N TYR A 58 9.38 -7.72 19.87
CA TYR A 58 10.41 -7.81 20.91
C TYR A 58 11.85 -7.90 20.36
N ASP A 59 12.09 -8.80 19.40
CA ASP A 59 13.38 -9.01 18.73
C ASP A 59 13.34 -8.74 17.22
N TYR A 60 12.25 -8.16 16.70
CA TYR A 60 12.05 -7.96 15.27
C TYR A 60 11.61 -6.54 14.98
N LYS A 61 12.30 -5.91 14.02
CA LYS A 61 12.00 -4.57 13.52
C LYS A 61 12.07 -4.62 12.02
N ASP A 62 11.12 -3.96 11.38
CA ASP A 62 11.07 -3.95 9.93
C ASP A 62 10.18 -2.83 9.41
N ASP A 63 10.34 -2.51 8.14
CA ASP A 63 9.60 -1.47 7.45
C ASP A 63 8.94 -2.04 6.17
N ILE A 64 7.69 -1.66 5.95
CA ILE A 64 6.89 -2.06 4.78
C ILE A 64 6.29 -0.81 4.15
N TYR A 65 6.35 -0.72 2.82
CA TYR A 65 5.95 0.46 2.08
C TYR A 65 4.87 0.10 1.06
N PHE A 66 3.74 0.79 1.10
CA PHE A 66 2.66 0.67 0.12
C PHE A 66 2.57 1.93 -0.72
N LEU A 67 2.30 1.74 -2.01
CA LEU A 67 1.92 2.84 -2.90
C LEU A 67 0.52 2.57 -3.42
N VAL A 68 -0.45 3.34 -2.93
CA VAL A 68 -1.85 3.20 -3.31
C VAL A 68 -2.24 4.34 -4.25
N ARG A 69 -2.84 4.02 -5.39
CA ARG A 69 -3.23 5.00 -6.43
C ARG A 69 -4.62 4.71 -6.98
N GLY A 70 -5.25 5.74 -7.51
CA GLY A 70 -6.50 5.63 -8.26
C GLY A 70 -7.76 5.65 -7.40
N TYR A 71 -7.67 6.17 -6.17
CA TYR A 71 -8.79 6.33 -5.25
C TYR A 71 -9.22 7.79 -5.15
N ASP A 72 -10.53 8.03 -5.06
CA ASP A 72 -11.12 9.37 -4.91
C ASP A 72 -10.95 9.95 -3.49
N SER A 73 -10.68 9.09 -2.49
CA SER A 73 -10.39 9.51 -1.12
C SER A 73 -9.27 8.69 -0.50
N ILE A 74 -8.53 9.34 0.41
CA ILE A 74 -7.41 8.73 1.14
C ILE A 74 -7.90 7.60 2.03
N THR A 75 -9.02 7.82 2.73
CA THR A 75 -9.60 6.84 3.65
C THR A 75 -10.07 5.59 2.91
N THR A 76 -10.68 5.73 1.72
CA THR A 76 -11.11 4.58 0.90
C THR A 76 -9.92 3.78 0.40
N GLY A 77 -8.89 4.44 -0.15
CA GLY A 77 -7.69 3.75 -0.61
C GLY A 77 -6.99 2.99 0.52
N PHE A 78 -6.89 3.60 1.70
CA PHE A 78 -6.34 2.95 2.88
C PHE A 78 -7.20 1.76 3.35
N GLU A 79 -8.53 1.94 3.44
CA GLU A 79 -9.48 0.90 3.87
C GLU A 79 -9.47 -0.31 2.94
N GLU A 80 -9.45 -0.11 1.63
CA GLU A 80 -9.52 -1.23 0.70
C GLU A 80 -8.20 -1.98 0.55
N VAL A 81 -7.07 -1.29 0.71
CA VAL A 81 -5.76 -1.84 0.37
C VAL A 81 -4.93 -2.19 1.59
N VAL A 82 -4.90 -1.34 2.63
CA VAL A 82 -3.87 -1.43 3.68
C VAL A 82 -4.42 -1.94 5.01
N VAL A 83 -5.69 -1.66 5.33
CA VAL A 83 -6.26 -1.97 6.65
C VAL A 83 -6.16 -3.46 7.01
N ASP A 84 -6.33 -4.34 6.02
CA ASP A 84 -6.32 -5.79 6.23
C ASP A 84 -4.92 -6.29 6.58
N HIS A 85 -3.89 -5.72 5.94
CA HIS A 85 -2.51 -6.04 6.26
C HIS A 85 -2.12 -5.54 7.66
N VAL A 86 -2.46 -4.29 8.00
CA VAL A 86 -2.19 -3.73 9.34
C VAL A 86 -2.90 -4.55 10.42
N TYR A 87 -4.16 -4.89 10.21
CA TYR A 87 -4.93 -5.72 11.15
C TYR A 87 -4.33 -7.12 11.31
N SER A 88 -3.95 -7.75 10.21
CA SER A 88 -3.31 -9.09 10.21
C SER A 88 -1.98 -9.07 10.95
N LEU A 89 -1.17 -8.02 10.74
CA LEU A 89 0.13 -7.81 11.38
C LEU A 89 -0.02 -7.58 12.89
N VAL A 90 -0.85 -6.62 13.32
CA VAL A 90 -1.00 -6.29 14.74
C VAL A 90 -1.72 -7.39 15.53
N SER A 91 -2.54 -8.20 14.86
CA SER A 91 -3.21 -9.37 15.47
C SER A 91 -2.32 -10.61 15.50
N ALA A 92 -1.15 -10.60 14.85
CA ALA A 92 -0.23 -11.72 14.86
C ALA A 92 0.38 -11.93 16.25
N THR A 93 0.81 -13.16 16.52
CA THR A 93 1.70 -13.41 17.65
C THR A 93 3.06 -12.75 17.38
N THR A 94 3.82 -12.47 18.44
CA THR A 94 5.19 -11.92 18.35
C THR A 94 6.08 -12.70 17.37
N GLU A 95 5.97 -14.03 17.35
CA GLU A 95 6.70 -14.93 16.44
C GLU A 95 6.20 -14.87 14.99
N GLY A 96 4.93 -14.51 14.78
CA GLY A 96 4.31 -14.39 13.46
C GLY A 96 4.54 -13.04 12.78
N ALA A 97 5.10 -12.04 13.47
CA ALA A 97 5.30 -10.69 12.92
C ALA A 97 6.18 -10.70 11.65
N ALA A 98 7.31 -11.42 11.69
CA ALA A 98 8.24 -11.51 10.56
C ALA A 98 7.65 -12.26 9.37
N GLU A 99 6.89 -13.33 9.63
CA GLU A 99 6.20 -14.08 8.57
C GLU A 99 5.15 -13.20 7.88
N ARG A 100 4.37 -12.44 8.65
CA ARG A 100 3.35 -11.52 8.10
C ARG A 100 3.95 -10.39 7.31
N ALA A 101 5.01 -9.76 7.82
CA ALA A 101 5.73 -8.72 7.10
C ALA A 101 6.34 -9.24 5.79
N SER A 102 6.89 -10.47 5.79
CA SER A 102 7.36 -11.12 4.56
C SER A 102 6.23 -11.34 3.56
N GLN A 103 5.08 -11.87 4.00
CA GLN A 103 3.91 -12.07 3.14
C GLN A 103 3.42 -10.76 2.53
N MET A 104 3.38 -9.68 3.33
CA MET A 104 3.00 -8.35 2.83
C MET A 104 3.91 -7.87 1.71
N ARG A 105 5.22 -8.11 1.75
CA ARG A 105 6.17 -7.73 0.69
C ARG A 105 5.94 -8.45 -0.62
N ASP A 106 5.49 -9.69 -0.56
CA ASP A 106 5.26 -10.52 -1.73
C ASP A 106 3.88 -10.24 -2.37
N GLU A 107 3.04 -9.42 -1.71
CA GLU A 107 1.70 -9.07 -2.17
C GLU A 107 1.66 -7.63 -2.71
N PRO A 108 1.11 -7.41 -3.92
CA PRO A 108 0.85 -6.04 -4.39
C PRO A 108 -0.22 -5.38 -3.50
N PRO A 109 -0.15 -4.05 -3.27
CA PRO A 109 0.72 -3.07 -3.94
C PRO A 109 1.94 -2.65 -3.11
N THR A 110 2.55 -3.57 -2.35
CA THR A 110 3.78 -3.29 -1.62
C THR A 110 4.95 -3.01 -2.57
N VAL A 111 5.79 -2.05 -2.22
CA VAL A 111 6.95 -1.60 -3.01
C VAL A 111 8.23 -1.61 -2.18
N THR A 112 9.37 -1.46 -2.84
CA THR A 112 10.65 -1.26 -2.14
C THR A 112 10.75 0.16 -1.58
N GLU A 113 11.59 0.35 -0.56
CA GLU A 113 11.91 1.67 0.01
C GLU A 113 12.42 2.64 -1.07
N GLU A 114 13.34 2.20 -1.93
CA GLU A 114 13.85 3.04 -3.03
C GLU A 114 12.73 3.49 -3.98
N SER A 115 11.80 2.59 -4.29
CA SER A 115 10.65 2.94 -5.13
C SER A 115 9.74 3.94 -4.42
N TYR A 116 9.49 3.73 -3.12
CA TYR A 116 8.68 4.60 -2.28
C TYR A 116 9.26 6.02 -2.21
N GLU A 117 10.54 6.17 -1.86
CA GLU A 117 11.21 7.47 -1.73
C GLU A 117 11.35 8.21 -3.07
N SER A 118 11.39 7.48 -4.19
CA SER A 118 11.53 8.07 -5.53
C SER A 118 10.24 8.64 -6.10
N MET A 119 9.08 8.35 -5.50
CA MET A 119 7.77 8.73 -6.03
C MET A 119 7.17 9.91 -5.27
N GLU A 120 6.60 10.86 -6.01
CA GLU A 120 5.72 11.87 -5.42
C GLU A 120 4.38 11.22 -5.05
N THR A 121 3.98 11.42 -3.78
CA THR A 121 2.67 11.10 -3.23
C THR A 121 1.96 12.39 -2.85
N ASP A 122 0.63 12.39 -2.92
CA ASP A 122 -0.18 13.51 -2.46
C ASP A 122 -0.23 13.55 -0.92
N ILE A 123 -0.09 12.38 -0.28
CA ILE A 123 -0.03 12.23 1.17
C ILE A 123 0.91 11.07 1.55
N ASP A 124 1.52 11.20 2.74
CA ASP A 124 2.33 10.16 3.35
C ASP A 124 1.79 9.82 4.74
N ILE A 125 1.39 8.56 4.93
CA ILE A 125 0.82 8.07 6.18
C ILE A 125 1.79 7.06 6.78
N GLN A 126 2.26 7.35 7.99
CA GLN A 126 3.04 6.38 8.76
C GLN A 126 2.16 5.65 9.77
N ILE A 127 2.32 4.33 9.88
CA ILE A 127 1.70 3.50 10.90
C ILE A 127 2.78 2.79 11.70
N HIS A 128 2.89 3.18 12.96
CA HIS A 128 3.69 2.44 13.93
C HIS A 128 2.90 1.26 14.46
N ALA A 129 3.33 0.04 14.14
CA ALA A 129 2.73 -1.22 14.58
C ALA A 129 3.59 -1.89 15.67
N ASP A 130 3.17 -1.76 16.92
CA ASP A 130 3.76 -2.46 18.07
C ASP A 130 3.05 -3.80 18.24
N VAL A 131 3.57 -4.83 17.56
CA VAL A 131 2.98 -6.18 17.52
C VAL A 131 3.05 -6.85 18.89
N TYR A 132 4.10 -6.58 19.68
CA TYR A 132 4.25 -7.18 21.01
C TYR A 132 3.13 -6.75 21.96
N TYR A 133 2.74 -5.47 21.93
CA TYR A 133 1.63 -4.96 22.73
C TYR A 133 0.29 -4.94 21.98
N HIS A 134 0.25 -5.38 20.72
CA HIS A 134 -0.89 -5.30 19.82
C HIS A 134 -1.43 -3.86 19.70
N ARG A 135 -0.57 -2.89 19.41
CA ARG A 135 -0.94 -1.47 19.35
C ARG A 135 -0.58 -0.85 18.01
N ILE A 136 -1.31 0.19 17.66
CA ILE A 136 -0.93 1.09 16.57
C ILE A 136 -0.88 2.54 17.02
N ARG A 137 -0.13 3.34 16.25
CA ARG A 137 -0.30 4.80 16.13
C ARG A 137 -0.22 5.15 14.65
N ALA A 138 -1.07 6.05 14.20
CA ALA A 138 -0.98 6.63 12.87
C ALA A 138 -0.37 8.04 12.96
N PHE A 139 0.34 8.43 11.91
CA PHE A 139 0.96 9.73 11.72
C PHE A 139 0.72 10.19 10.29
N CYS A 140 0.56 11.50 10.12
CA CYS A 140 0.52 12.16 8.83
C CYS A 140 1.01 13.60 9.06
N ASP A 141 2.10 14.00 8.40
CA ASP A 141 2.81 15.25 8.68
C ASP A 141 3.10 15.46 10.18
N GLU A 142 2.54 16.52 10.78
CA GLU A 142 2.67 16.85 12.21
C GLU A 142 1.55 16.22 13.07
N ASN A 143 0.54 15.60 12.45
CA ASN A 143 -0.58 14.98 13.15
C ASN A 143 -0.24 13.55 13.57
N GLN A 144 -0.66 13.18 14.77
CA GLN A 144 -0.52 11.81 15.27
C GLN A 144 -1.72 11.41 16.12
N THR A 145 -2.03 10.12 16.11
CA THR A 145 -3.02 9.57 17.03
C THR A 145 -2.42 9.30 18.40
N GLY A 146 -3.31 9.14 19.39
CA GLY A 146 -2.96 8.35 20.59
C GLY A 146 -2.67 6.89 20.24
N GLN A 147 -2.22 6.12 21.25
CA GLN A 147 -2.11 4.67 21.10
C GLN A 147 -3.49 4.01 21.06
N VAL A 148 -3.72 3.21 20.02
CA VAL A 148 -4.88 2.31 19.93
C VAL A 148 -4.41 0.90 20.28
N THR A 149 -5.04 0.27 21.27
CA THR A 149 -4.65 -1.08 21.75
C THR A 149 -5.68 -2.10 21.30
N GLN A 150 -5.19 -3.25 20.81
CA GLN A 150 -5.97 -4.32 20.21
C GLN A 150 -6.98 -3.79 19.18
N PRO A 151 -6.50 -3.02 18.17
CA PRO A 151 -7.40 -2.32 17.25
C PRO A 151 -8.18 -3.32 16.39
N SER A 152 -9.47 -3.05 16.19
CA SER A 152 -10.25 -3.63 15.10
C SER A 152 -9.93 -2.90 13.78
N LYS A 153 -10.33 -3.46 12.63
CA LYS A 153 -10.19 -2.78 11.33
C LYS A 153 -10.80 -1.37 11.34
N SER A 154 -11.98 -1.21 11.94
CA SER A 154 -12.63 0.10 12.06
C SER A 154 -11.82 1.09 12.91
N ASP A 155 -11.19 0.63 13.99
CA ASP A 155 -10.33 1.49 14.81
C ASP A 155 -9.08 1.95 14.05
N ILE A 156 -8.54 1.09 13.16
CA ILE A 156 -7.39 1.43 12.30
C ILE A 156 -7.80 2.50 11.28
N ILE A 157 -8.95 2.35 10.63
CA ILE A 157 -9.48 3.33 9.67
C ILE A 157 -9.75 4.66 10.36
N GLU A 158 -10.35 4.65 11.55
CA GLU A 158 -10.61 5.86 12.33
C GLU A 158 -9.30 6.54 12.75
N ALA A 159 -8.30 5.77 13.19
CA ALA A 159 -6.99 6.29 13.55
C ALA A 159 -6.34 7.03 12.36
N VAL A 160 -6.31 6.41 11.19
CA VAL A 160 -5.76 7.02 9.97
C VAL A 160 -6.58 8.24 9.52
N GLY A 161 -7.91 8.11 9.47
CA GLY A 161 -8.81 9.22 9.14
C GLY A 161 -8.64 10.44 10.05
N SER A 162 -8.28 10.23 11.31
CA SER A 162 -8.09 11.30 12.29
C SER A 162 -6.80 12.10 12.13
N VAL A 163 -5.77 11.55 11.48
CA VAL A 163 -4.49 12.25 11.24
C VAL A 163 -4.43 12.94 9.88
N ILE A 164 -5.27 12.50 8.93
CA ILE A 164 -5.39 13.13 7.62
C ILE A 164 -6.01 14.54 7.79
N PRO A 165 -5.34 15.60 7.30
CA PRO A 165 -5.84 16.97 7.38
C PRO A 165 -7.22 17.13 6.74
N ASP A 166 -8.10 17.95 7.34
CA ASP A 166 -9.48 18.15 6.84
C ASP A 166 -9.55 18.69 5.39
N ASN A 167 -8.51 19.39 4.93
CA ASN A 167 -8.37 19.89 3.56
C ASN A 167 -7.95 18.81 2.55
N GLU A 168 -7.56 17.64 3.03
CA GLU A 168 -7.10 16.48 2.26
C GLU A 168 -7.99 15.25 2.50
N ARG A 169 -9.18 15.47 3.08
CA ARG A 169 -10.28 14.50 3.11
C ARG A 169 -11.29 14.80 1.99
N PRO A 170 -10.98 14.58 0.70
CA PRO A 170 -12.04 14.56 -0.30
C PRO A 170 -13.01 13.40 -0.05
#